data_AF-A0A7Y0Q3C8-F1
#
_entry.id   AF-A0A7Y0Q3C8-F1
#
_cell.length_a   1.000
_cell.length_b   1.000
_cell.length_c   1.000
_cell.angle_alpha   90.00
_cell.angle_beta   90.00
_cell.angle_gamma   90.00
#
_symmetry.space_group_name_H-M   'P 1'
#
loop_
_entity.id
_entity.type
_entity.pdbx_description
1 polymer ?
#
loop_
_entity_poly.entity_id
_entity_poly.type
_entity_poly.pdbx_seq_one_letter_code
_entity_poly.pdbx_strand_id
1 'polypeptide(L)'
;MKVLSQHRHQQRIEKMAAGPAWHDGGWVFTTRHGTWLAGGHVYDSFKRLIRHAGLPDTLRPHDLRHAMASYWLVAGIPIKVVSERLGHANITITLDIYGHLLPHMQADAANKMDAWITGSASEIPTQYPHERRESVELDRKHDTT
;
A
#
# COMPACT_ATOMS: atom_id res chain seq x y z
N MET A 1 4.95 -10.46 -11.91
CA MET A 1 5.67 -10.78 -10.65
C MET A 1 7.19 -10.96 -10.89
N LYS A 2 7.91 -9.98 -11.46
CA LYS A 2 9.36 -10.12 -11.75
C LYS A 2 10.23 -9.89 -10.50
N VAL A 3 9.99 -8.80 -9.78
CA VAL A 3 10.80 -8.34 -8.63
C VAL A 3 10.84 -9.37 -7.49
N LEU A 4 9.70 -9.93 -7.08
CA LEU A 4 9.65 -10.95 -6.02
C LEU A 4 10.41 -12.23 -6.40
N SER A 5 10.39 -12.62 -7.68
CA SER A 5 11.15 -13.79 -8.17
C SER A 5 12.66 -13.52 -8.13
N GLN A 6 13.09 -12.34 -8.54
CA GLN A 6 14.49 -11.90 -8.43
C GLN A 6 14.96 -11.85 -6.97
N HIS A 7 14.13 -11.31 -6.06
CA HIS A 7 14.44 -11.26 -4.63
C HIS A 7 14.56 -12.66 -4.01
N ARG A 8 13.64 -13.58 -4.31
CA ARG A 8 13.73 -14.99 -3.87
C ARG A 8 14.89 -15.77 -4.51
N HIS A 9 15.39 -15.33 -5.66
CA HIS A 9 16.63 -15.88 -6.23
C HIS A 9 17.85 -15.36 -5.45
N GLN A 10 17.91 -14.07 -5.16
CA GLN A 10 18.97 -13.45 -4.35
C GLN A 10 19.04 -14.06 -2.94
N GLN A 11 17.91 -14.24 -2.25
CA GLN A 11 17.86 -14.93 -0.95
C GLN A 11 18.40 -16.37 -1.00
N ARG A 12 18.25 -17.09 -2.13
CA ARG A 12 18.84 -18.44 -2.27
C ARG A 12 20.37 -18.38 -2.41
N ILE A 13 20.89 -17.39 -3.12
CA ILE A 13 22.34 -17.14 -3.20
C ILE A 13 22.89 -16.80 -1.81
N GLU A 14 22.22 -15.91 -1.06
CA GLU A 14 22.60 -15.55 0.30
C GLU A 14 22.52 -16.73 1.28
N LYS A 15 21.48 -17.58 1.17
CA LYS A 15 21.37 -18.82 1.94
C LYS A 15 22.52 -19.79 1.66
N MET A 16 22.91 -19.96 0.39
CA MET A 16 24.07 -20.77 0.01
C MET A 16 25.38 -20.18 0.55
N ALA A 17 25.54 -18.85 0.51
CA ALA A 17 26.75 -18.18 1.00
C ALA A 17 26.87 -18.16 2.53
N ALA A 18 25.74 -18.07 3.26
CA ALA A 18 25.71 -18.09 4.72
C ALA A 18 25.85 -19.51 5.30
N GLY A 19 25.44 -20.55 4.57
CA GLY A 19 25.59 -21.94 4.98
C GLY A 19 24.95 -22.21 6.36
N PRO A 20 25.68 -22.80 7.33
CA PRO A 20 25.17 -23.05 8.68
C PRO A 20 24.73 -21.81 9.46
N ALA A 21 25.18 -20.61 9.07
CA ALA A 21 24.78 -19.35 9.71
C ALA A 21 23.44 -18.79 9.17
N TRP A 22 22.77 -19.50 8.25
CA TRP A 22 21.45 -19.10 7.76
C TRP A 22 20.33 -19.54 8.70
N HIS A 23 19.53 -18.57 9.15
CA HIS A 23 18.32 -18.80 9.93
C HIS A 23 17.09 -18.95 9.02
N ASP A 24 16.45 -20.12 9.02
CA ASP A 24 15.26 -20.37 8.18
C ASP A 24 13.96 -19.92 8.87
N GLY A 25 13.70 -18.62 8.87
CA GLY A 25 12.51 -18.01 9.48
C GLY A 25 11.33 -17.79 8.53
N GLY A 26 11.39 -18.25 7.26
CA GLY A 26 10.34 -18.03 6.26
C GLY A 26 10.13 -16.58 5.78
N TRP A 27 10.93 -15.62 6.26
CA TRP A 27 10.76 -14.19 6.00
C TRP A 27 11.03 -13.81 4.53
N VAL A 28 10.17 -12.96 3.96
CA VAL A 28 10.37 -12.41 2.60
C VAL A 28 11.49 -11.38 2.56
N PHE A 29 11.67 -10.57 3.61
CA PHE A 29 12.79 -9.63 3.71
C PHE A 29 13.67 -10.00 4.89
N THR A 30 14.94 -10.30 4.61
CA THR A 30 15.91 -10.85 5.56
C THR A 30 17.19 -10.04 5.56
N THR A 31 18.01 -10.21 6.61
CA THR A 31 19.45 -9.97 6.49
C THR A 31 20.10 -11.05 5.60
N ARG A 32 21.37 -10.87 5.24
CA ARG A 32 22.20 -11.89 4.56
C ARG A 32 22.33 -13.23 5.31
N HIS A 33 21.84 -13.31 6.55
CA HIS A 33 21.86 -14.50 7.41
C HIS A 33 20.45 -15.07 7.65
N GLY A 34 19.42 -14.63 6.92
CA GLY A 34 18.05 -15.16 7.03
C GLY A 34 17.25 -14.65 8.24
N THR A 35 17.87 -13.86 9.12
CA THR A 35 17.20 -13.22 10.27
C THR A 35 16.30 -12.06 9.83
N TRP A 36 15.38 -11.65 10.71
CA TRP A 36 14.46 -10.54 10.46
C TRP A 36 15.22 -9.22 10.25
N LEU A 37 14.68 -8.35 9.39
CA LEU A 37 15.27 -7.04 9.13
C LEU A 37 14.75 -6.03 10.16
N ALA A 38 15.61 -5.63 11.10
CA ALA A 38 15.26 -4.63 12.11
C ALA A 38 14.95 -3.25 11.49
N GLY A 39 13.96 -2.54 12.05
CA GLY A 39 13.48 -1.26 11.51
C GLY A 39 14.56 -0.18 11.38
N GLY A 40 15.55 -0.15 12.29
CA GLY A 40 16.72 0.74 12.19
C GLY A 40 17.53 0.50 10.91
N HIS A 41 17.81 -0.75 10.54
CA HIS A 41 18.52 -1.08 9.31
C HIS A 41 17.74 -0.70 8.04
N VAL A 42 16.40 -0.78 8.08
CA VAL A 42 15.54 -0.27 6.99
C VAL A 42 15.68 1.24 6.88
N TYR A 43 15.61 1.95 8.01
CA TYR A 43 15.77 3.40 8.07
C TYR A 43 17.14 3.83 7.53
N ASP A 44 18.24 3.28 8.05
CA ASP A 44 19.61 3.62 7.62
C ASP A 44 19.84 3.34 6.13
N SER A 45 19.31 2.21 5.63
CA SER A 45 19.37 1.87 4.21
C SER A 45 18.60 2.87 3.36
N PHE A 46 17.41 3.28 3.81
CA PHE A 46 16.62 4.33 3.17
C PHE A 46 17.35 5.69 3.20
N LYS A 47 17.94 6.09 4.34
CA LYS A 47 18.75 7.33 4.44
C LYS A 47 19.98 7.32 3.54
N ARG A 48 20.58 6.15 3.28
CA ARG A 48 21.64 6.01 2.27
C ARG A 48 21.12 6.21 0.84
N LEU A 49 19.96 5.64 0.52
CA LEU A 49 19.32 5.78 -0.81
C LEU A 49 18.89 7.23 -1.08
N ILE A 50 18.26 7.90 -0.11
CA ILE A 50 17.85 9.31 -0.21
C ILE A 50 19.04 10.22 -0.52
N ARG A 51 20.16 10.07 0.23
CA ARG A 51 21.39 10.84 -0.03
C ARG A 51 22.00 10.53 -1.40
N HIS A 52 22.00 9.26 -1.82
CA HIS A 52 22.52 8.88 -3.14
C HIS A 52 21.67 9.43 -4.30
N ALA A 53 20.35 9.54 -4.10
CA ALA A 53 19.42 10.14 -5.05
C ALA A 53 19.41 11.68 -5.04
N GLY A 54 20.20 12.34 -4.18
CA GLY A 54 20.22 13.81 -4.05
C GLY A 54 18.94 14.40 -3.46
N LEU A 55 18.14 13.61 -2.74
CA LEU A 55 16.85 14.02 -2.18
C LEU A 55 16.99 14.59 -0.76
N PRO A 56 16.04 15.41 -0.28
CA PRO A 56 16.10 16.02 1.05
C PRO A 56 16.22 15.01 2.19
N ASP A 57 17.16 15.25 3.11
CA ASP A 57 17.38 14.34 4.25
C ASP A 57 16.28 14.42 5.33
N THR A 58 15.27 15.26 5.15
CA THR A 58 14.04 15.24 5.95
C THR A 58 13.10 14.07 5.57
N LEU A 59 13.28 13.45 4.41
CA LEU A 59 12.46 12.31 3.98
C LEU A 59 12.67 11.07 4.84
N ARG A 60 11.57 10.39 5.12
CA ARG A 60 11.41 9.19 5.97
C ARG A 60 10.74 8.06 5.17
N PRO A 61 10.89 6.79 5.56
CA PRO A 61 10.23 5.66 4.89
C PRO A 61 8.70 5.80 4.79
N HIS A 62 8.06 6.45 5.78
CA HIS A 62 6.60 6.67 5.78
C HIS A 62 6.16 7.65 4.68
N ASP A 63 7.04 8.53 4.21
CA ASP A 63 6.69 9.51 3.17
C ASP A 63 6.51 8.85 1.79
N LEU A 64 7.09 7.64 1.58
CA LEU A 64 6.78 6.80 0.42
C LEU A 64 5.31 6.35 0.39
N ARG A 65 4.74 6.04 1.57
CA ARG A 65 3.34 5.67 1.72
C ARG A 65 2.42 6.88 1.49
N HIS A 66 2.85 8.07 1.93
CA HIS A 66 2.15 9.32 1.59
C HIS A 66 2.15 9.57 0.08
N ALA A 67 3.30 9.49 -0.58
CA ALA A 67 3.41 9.66 -2.03
C ALA A 67 2.50 8.67 -2.80
N MET A 68 2.53 7.39 -2.42
CA MET A 68 1.69 6.33 -3.01
C MET A 68 0.18 6.63 -2.90
N ALA A 69 -0.28 7.13 -1.75
CA ALA A 69 -1.66 7.53 -1.56
C ALA A 69 -2.04 8.73 -2.43
N SER A 70 -1.19 9.76 -2.47
CA SER A 70 -1.40 10.93 -3.33
C SER A 70 -1.46 10.57 -4.81
N TYR A 71 -0.56 9.72 -5.30
CA TYR A 71 -0.58 9.23 -6.68
C TYR A 71 -1.89 8.49 -7.02
N TRP A 72 -2.40 7.66 -6.11
CA TRP A 72 -3.66 6.95 -6.33
C TRP A 72 -4.89 7.87 -6.36
N LEU A 73 -4.93 8.88 -5.49
CA LEU A 73 -6.04 9.85 -5.47
C LEU A 73 -6.02 10.75 -6.72
N VAL A 74 -4.84 11.22 -7.14
CA VAL A 74 -4.68 11.97 -8.40
C VAL A 74 -5.00 11.10 -9.63
N ALA A 75 -4.75 9.78 -9.57
CA ALA A 75 -5.20 8.83 -10.59
C ALA A 75 -6.71 8.49 -10.53
N GLY A 76 -7.49 9.18 -9.69
CA GLY A 76 -8.94 9.02 -9.59
C GLY A 76 -9.42 7.79 -8.82
N ILE A 77 -8.53 7.05 -8.14
CA ILE A 77 -8.93 5.90 -7.33
C ILE A 77 -9.70 6.42 -6.10
N PRO A 78 -10.90 5.88 -5.77
CA PRO A 78 -11.69 6.40 -4.67
C PRO A 78 -10.97 6.34 -3.33
N ILE A 79 -11.16 7.37 -2.53
CA ILE A 79 -10.54 7.50 -1.20
C ILE A 79 -10.84 6.31 -0.26
N LYS A 80 -12.00 5.66 -0.43
CA LYS A 80 -12.35 4.42 0.28
C LYS A 80 -11.41 3.26 -0.07
N VAL A 81 -11.17 3.03 -1.36
CA VAL A 81 -10.25 1.98 -1.86
C VAL A 81 -8.81 2.29 -1.48
N VAL A 82 -8.39 3.57 -1.55
CA VAL A 82 -7.08 4.01 -1.08
C VAL A 82 -6.93 3.74 0.42
N SER A 83 -7.92 4.11 1.24
CA SER A 83 -7.93 3.88 2.69
C SER A 83 -7.81 2.40 3.06
N GLU A 84 -8.51 1.52 2.33
CA GLU A 84 -8.47 0.07 2.56
C GLU A 84 -7.14 -0.54 2.14
N ARG A 85 -6.57 -0.14 0.99
CA ARG A 85 -5.24 -0.59 0.56
C ARG A 85 -4.11 -0.08 1.45
N LEU A 86 -4.31 1.07 2.10
CA LEU A 86 -3.43 1.55 3.15
C LEU A 86 -3.63 0.77 4.46
N GLY A 87 -4.81 0.19 4.70
CA GLY A 87 -5.14 -0.47 5.97
C GLY A 87 -5.45 0.51 7.09
N HIS A 88 -5.98 1.70 6.79
CA HIS A 88 -6.45 2.63 7.82
C HIS A 88 -7.78 2.13 8.41
N ALA A 89 -7.81 1.92 9.72
CA ALA A 89 -9.01 1.48 10.44
C ALA A 89 -10.18 2.47 10.34
N ASN A 90 -9.89 3.76 10.13
CA ASN A 90 -10.89 4.79 9.86
C ASN A 90 -10.53 5.55 8.56
N ILE A 91 -11.52 5.72 7.68
CA ILE A 91 -11.40 6.50 6.44
C ILE A 91 -11.15 7.99 6.70
N THR A 92 -11.61 8.54 7.84
CA THR A 92 -11.38 9.93 8.22
C THR A 92 -9.89 10.26 8.24
N ILE A 93 -9.02 9.34 8.67
CA ILE A 93 -7.55 9.52 8.63
C ILE A 93 -7.06 9.79 7.20
N THR A 94 -7.60 9.09 6.20
CA THR A 94 -7.28 9.32 4.78
C THR A 94 -7.88 10.63 4.29
N LEU A 95 -9.10 10.98 4.71
CA LEU A 95 -9.75 12.23 4.32
C LEU A 95 -9.04 13.46 4.91
N ASP A 96 -8.63 13.43 6.16
CA ASP A 96 -7.94 14.54 6.83
C ASP A 96 -6.55 14.78 6.23
N ILE A 97 -5.82 13.71 5.89
CA ILE A 97 -4.46 13.82 5.32
C ILE A 97 -4.51 14.26 3.85
N TYR A 98 -5.46 13.76 3.05
CA TYR A 98 -5.46 13.96 1.59
C TYR A 98 -6.65 14.75 1.03
N GLY A 99 -7.57 15.27 1.85
CA GLY A 99 -8.76 16.03 1.40
C GLY A 99 -8.49 17.40 0.77
N HIS A 100 -7.21 17.78 0.62
CA HIS A 100 -6.74 18.89 -0.21
C HIS A 100 -6.43 18.46 -1.67
N LEU A 101 -6.18 17.17 -1.89
CA LEU A 101 -6.62 16.46 -3.09
C LEU A 101 -8.15 16.31 -3.00
N LEU A 102 -8.85 15.83 -4.04
CA LEU A 102 -10.32 15.91 -4.21
C LEU A 102 -10.87 17.17 -4.92
N PRO A 103 -10.40 18.43 -4.78
CA PRO A 103 -10.92 19.55 -5.59
C PRO A 103 -10.80 19.32 -7.11
N HIS A 104 -9.72 18.70 -7.57
CA HIS A 104 -9.59 18.24 -8.95
C HIS A 104 -10.60 17.12 -9.29
N MET A 105 -10.90 16.23 -8.35
CA MET A 105 -11.90 15.17 -8.53
C MET A 105 -13.34 15.71 -8.58
N GLN A 106 -13.63 16.87 -7.99
CA GLN A 106 -14.94 17.52 -8.09
C GLN A 106 -15.20 18.03 -9.51
N ALA A 107 -14.20 18.64 -10.15
CA ALA A 107 -14.28 19.04 -11.56
C ALA A 107 -14.47 17.80 -12.47
N ASP A 108 -13.71 16.73 -12.25
CA ASP A 108 -13.88 15.47 -12.98
C ASP A 108 -15.26 14.83 -12.77
N ALA A 109 -15.80 14.90 -11.55
CA ALA A 109 -17.14 14.40 -11.24
C ALA A 109 -18.23 15.22 -11.95
N ALA A 110 -18.12 16.55 -11.95
CA ALA A 110 -19.02 17.43 -12.68
C ALA A 110 -18.98 17.16 -14.20
N ASN A 111 -17.79 17.05 -14.79
CA ASN A 111 -17.62 16.74 -16.21
C ASN A 111 -18.20 15.35 -16.58
N LYS A 112 -18.05 14.35 -15.71
CA LYS A 112 -18.67 13.02 -15.90
C LYS A 112 -20.19 13.08 -15.82
N MET A 113 -20.75 13.85 -14.90
CA MET A 113 -22.20 14.07 -14.80
C MET A 113 -22.74 14.79 -16.04
N ASP A 114 -22.07 15.84 -16.49
CA ASP A 114 -22.45 16.58 -17.71
C ASP A 114 -22.41 15.68 -18.96
N ALA A 115 -21.36 14.87 -19.12
CA ALA A 115 -21.27 13.90 -20.20
C ALA A 115 -22.39 12.84 -20.17
N TRP A 116 -22.84 12.46 -18.95
CA TRP A 116 -23.95 11.50 -18.76
C TRP A 116 -25.31 12.13 -19.07
N ILE A 117 -25.53 13.38 -18.64
CA ILE A 117 -26.77 14.14 -18.88
C ILE A 117 -26.91 14.52 -20.37
N THR A 118 -25.81 14.88 -21.02
CA THR A 118 -25.78 15.23 -22.46
C THR A 118 -25.79 14.03 -23.40
N GLY A 119 -25.74 12.80 -22.86
CA GLY A 119 -25.71 11.56 -23.66
C GLY A 119 -24.42 11.32 -24.43
N SER A 120 -23.33 12.01 -24.09
CA SER A 120 -22.01 11.85 -24.73
C SER A 120 -21.13 10.78 -24.06
N ALA A 121 -21.49 10.31 -22.86
CA ALA A 121 -20.85 9.19 -22.18
C ALA A 121 -21.34 7.83 -22.72
N SER A 122 -20.44 7.03 -23.30
CA SER A 122 -20.82 5.78 -23.98
C SER A 122 -21.01 4.56 -23.07
N GLU A 123 -20.55 4.58 -21.81
CA GLU A 123 -20.62 3.43 -20.89
C GLU A 123 -20.54 3.87 -19.41
N ILE A 124 -21.20 3.14 -18.51
CA ILE A 124 -21.05 3.31 -17.05
C ILE A 124 -19.84 2.49 -16.57
N PRO A 125 -18.82 3.09 -15.91
CA PRO A 125 -17.70 2.33 -15.37
C PRO A 125 -18.11 1.42 -14.19
N THR A 126 -18.49 0.17 -14.47
CA THR A 126 -18.83 -0.87 -13.49
C THR A 126 -17.57 -1.48 -12.87
N GLN A 127 -16.78 -0.67 -12.15
CA GLN A 127 -15.47 -1.08 -11.60
C GLN A 127 -15.38 -1.07 -10.06
N TYR A 128 -16.41 -1.58 -9.38
CA TYR A 128 -16.27 -2.00 -7.98
C TYR A 128 -16.82 -3.42 -7.79
N PRO A 129 -15.93 -4.43 -7.64
CA PRO A 129 -16.31 -5.69 -7.05
C PRO A 129 -16.77 -5.39 -5.62
N HIS A 130 -18.07 -5.47 -5.39
CA HIS A 130 -18.56 -5.59 -4.03
C HIS A 130 -18.22 -7.02 -3.59
N GLU A 131 -17.06 -7.19 -2.96
CA GLU A 131 -16.80 -8.41 -2.21
C GLU A 131 -17.87 -8.49 -1.13
N ARG A 132 -18.87 -9.33 -1.40
CA ARG A 132 -19.96 -9.63 -0.50
C ARG A 132 -19.30 -10.19 0.74
N ARG A 133 -19.22 -9.39 1.82
CA ARG A 133 -18.70 -9.87 3.10
C ARG A 133 -19.58 -11.04 3.50
N GLU A 134 -19.05 -12.26 3.37
CA GLU A 134 -19.66 -13.41 3.99
C GLU A 134 -19.76 -13.08 5.48
N SER A 135 -20.98 -13.24 6.00
CA SER A 135 -21.28 -12.95 7.38
C SER A 135 -20.41 -13.84 8.25
N VAL A 136 -19.40 -13.24 8.89
CA VAL A 136 -18.68 -13.88 9.99
C VAL A 136 -19.73 -14.18 11.06
N GLU A 137 -20.11 -15.45 11.14
CA GLU A 137 -21.02 -15.98 12.12
C GLU A 137 -20.37 -15.76 13.49
N LEU A 138 -20.92 -14.81 14.27
CA LEU A 138 -20.49 -14.64 15.65
C LEU A 138 -20.92 -15.90 16.42
N ASP A 139 -19.99 -16.82 16.66
CA ASP A 139 -20.17 -17.94 17.57
C ASP A 139 -20.48 -17.38 18.97
N ARG A 140 -21.77 -17.29 19.26
CA ARG A 140 -22.33 -16.66 20.45
C ARG A 140 -22.23 -17.63 21.62
N LYS A 141 -21.01 -17.91 22.07
CA LYS A 141 -20.77 -18.57 23.36
C LYS A 141 -20.98 -17.57 24.48
N HIS A 142 -22.25 -17.43 24.86
CA HIS A 142 -22.55 -17.31 26.29
C HIS A 142 -22.07 -18.60 26.92
N ASP A 143 -21.06 -18.51 27.79
CA ASP A 143 -20.90 -19.50 28.85
C ASP A 143 -20.90 -18.77 30.19
N THR A 144 -21.54 -19.39 31.17
CA THR A 144 -21.98 -18.76 32.41
C THR A 144 -21.60 -19.68 33.56
N THR A 145 -20.51 -19.39 34.26
CA THR A 145 -20.21 -19.74 35.66
C THR A 145 -18.96 -18.99 36.09
#